data_AF-A0A3D5ENC2-F1
#
_entry.id   AF-A0A3D5ENC2-F1
#
_cell.length_a   1.000
_cell.length_b   1.000
_cell.length_c   1.000
_cell.angle_alpha   90.00
_cell.angle_beta   90.00
_cell.angle_gamma   90.00
#
_symmetry.space_group_name_H-M   'P 1'
#
loop_
_entity.id
_entity.type
_entity.pdbx_description
1 polymer ?
#
loop_
_entity_poly.entity_id
_entity_poly.type
_entity_poly.pdbx_seq_one_letter_code
_entity_poly.pdbx_strand_id
1 'polypeptide(L)'
;MASKLLQTKTSELPLSFEDRINALDLQAPASIDDDVWLLNLSDSGTATINFSVFDSESLRFMDSAVIHYNDETLSISPKTLAKILFVGIQSKVVNNRSGIIGAMHSIKMLFYYLTEKSSHMLEANEIKSFLCFYLLNDMEGPELKALISPHSYVNRPILTHLRKIKSTLYRYGIEAVIDTLPDSELNTLMNSACEIMLDMTFNDYQEGSSFNYLGLDVGKHYVDHCHLFFEEH
;
A
#
# COMPACT_ATOMS: atom_id res chain seq x y z
N MET A 1 24.44 49.81 6.98
CA MET A 1 23.02 49.58 7.34
C MET A 1 22.39 48.87 6.14
N ALA A 2 22.38 47.53 6.17
CA ALA A 2 21.19 46.71 6.43
C ALA A 2 20.04 47.09 5.47
N SER A 3 19.68 46.23 4.52
CA SER A 3 18.83 45.10 4.85
C SER A 3 19.07 43.88 3.96
N LYS A 4 19.61 42.82 4.58
CA LYS A 4 19.38 41.43 4.21
C LYS A 4 17.89 41.16 4.40
N LEU A 5 17.15 40.78 3.36
CA LEU A 5 15.89 40.02 3.49
C LEU A 5 15.61 39.32 2.15
N LEU A 6 16.52 38.43 1.73
CA LEU A 6 16.11 37.25 0.98
C LEU A 6 15.61 36.26 2.02
N GLN A 7 14.36 36.44 2.45
CA GLN A 7 13.60 35.35 3.04
C GLN A 7 13.30 34.39 1.91
N THR A 8 14.14 33.37 1.75
CA THR A 8 13.70 32.10 1.19
C THR A 8 12.52 31.67 2.05
N LYS A 9 11.29 31.83 1.53
CA LYS A 9 10.12 31.16 2.06
C LYS A 9 10.44 29.67 1.99
N THR A 10 10.88 29.10 3.10
CA THR A 10 10.91 27.65 3.27
C THR A 10 9.46 27.22 3.16
N SER A 11 9.12 26.41 2.16
CA SER A 11 7.77 25.88 1.98
C SER A 11 7.27 25.30 3.31
N GLU A 12 6.01 25.55 3.66
CA GLU A 12 5.41 25.02 4.89
C GLU A 12 5.13 23.52 4.79
N LEU A 13 5.08 22.97 3.57
CA LEU A 13 4.83 21.55 3.32
C LEU A 13 5.94 20.63 3.87
N PRO A 14 7.24 20.84 3.57
CA PRO A 14 8.33 20.09 4.17
C PRO A 14 8.26 20.04 5.70
N LEU A 15 8.06 21.18 6.35
CA LEU A 15 8.02 21.28 7.82
C LEU A 15 6.83 20.51 8.40
N SER A 16 5.63 20.69 7.84
CA SER A 16 4.43 19.96 8.29
C SER A 16 4.52 18.45 8.03
N PHE A 17 5.23 18.05 6.97
CA PHE A 17 5.43 16.65 6.63
C PHE A 17 6.51 16.00 7.50
N GLU A 18 7.62 16.69 7.78
CA GLU A 18 8.66 16.23 8.69
C GLU A 18 8.11 15.95 10.10
N ASP A 19 7.23 16.81 10.63
CA ASP A 19 6.55 16.55 11.90
C ASP A 19 5.76 15.23 11.89
N ARG A 20 5.18 14.87 10.75
CA ARG A 20 4.42 13.62 10.58
C ARG A 20 5.33 12.41 10.41
N ILE A 21 6.47 12.55 9.76
CA ILE A 21 7.52 11.52 9.71
C ILE A 21 8.01 11.24 11.13
N ASN A 22 8.34 12.29 11.88
CA ASN A 22 8.84 12.18 13.26
C ASN A 22 7.81 11.57 14.22
N ALA A 23 6.51 11.64 13.90
CA ALA A 23 5.46 10.98 14.66
C ALA A 23 5.40 9.45 14.46
N LEU A 24 6.16 8.86 13.55
CA LEU A 24 6.18 7.42 13.25
C LEU A 24 7.11 6.59 14.16
N ASP A 25 7.50 7.08 15.34
CA ASP A 25 8.40 6.38 16.28
C ASP A 25 9.65 5.79 15.58
N LEU A 26 10.48 6.69 15.06
CA LEU A 26 11.69 6.35 14.33
C LEU A 26 12.85 6.01 15.27
N GLN A 27 13.70 5.08 14.84
CA GLN A 27 14.95 4.75 15.55
C GLN A 27 15.97 5.90 15.46
N ALA A 28 15.95 6.65 14.36
CA ALA A 28 16.76 7.83 14.13
C ALA A 28 15.94 8.87 13.34
N PRO A 29 16.22 10.18 13.49
CA PRO A 29 15.58 11.20 12.67
C PRO A 29 15.70 10.86 11.18
N ALA A 30 14.60 10.99 10.44
CA ALA A 30 14.55 10.77 9.01
C ALA A 30 13.83 11.92 8.32
N SER A 31 14.25 12.23 7.10
CA SER A 31 13.67 13.24 6.23
C SER A 31 12.88 12.59 5.08
N ILE A 32 12.03 13.40 4.43
CA ILE A 32 11.37 13.04 3.17
C ILE A 32 12.38 12.68 2.07
N ASP A 33 13.60 13.21 2.14
CA ASP A 33 14.65 12.95 1.16
C ASP A 33 15.35 11.59 1.39
N ASP A 34 15.28 11.04 2.61
CA ASP A 34 15.92 9.76 2.93
C ASP A 34 15.18 8.59 2.29
N ASP A 35 15.90 7.72 1.60
CA ASP A 35 15.32 6.55 0.94
C ASP A 35 15.04 5.38 1.89
N VAL A 36 15.70 5.37 3.05
CA VAL A 36 15.58 4.28 4.03
C VAL A 36 15.18 4.84 5.38
N TRP A 37 14.07 4.35 5.92
CA TRP A 37 13.60 4.68 7.28
C TRP A 37 13.67 3.46 8.19
N LEU A 38 14.09 3.68 9.44
CA LEU A 38 14.14 2.66 10.49
C LEU A 38 13.12 3.00 11.56
N LEU A 39 12.10 2.15 11.70
CA LEU A 39 11.00 2.33 12.64
C LEU A 39 11.19 1.41 13.84
N ASN A 40 10.95 1.93 15.04
CA ASN A 40 10.81 1.11 16.23
C ASN A 40 9.47 0.36 16.16
N LEU A 41 9.50 -0.93 16.46
CA LEU A 41 8.30 -1.75 16.56
C LEU A 41 7.82 -1.80 18.02
N SER A 42 6.52 -2.00 18.20
CA SER A 42 5.90 -2.12 19.52
C SER A 42 6.42 -3.30 20.34
N ASP A 43 6.99 -4.31 19.68
CA ASP A 43 7.58 -5.50 20.29
C ASP A 43 9.08 -5.37 20.56
N SER A 44 9.61 -4.14 20.61
CA SER A 44 11.04 -3.80 20.76
C SER A 44 11.94 -4.21 19.59
N GLY A 45 11.37 -4.73 18.50
CA GLY A 45 12.08 -4.95 17.25
C GLY A 45 12.22 -3.67 16.41
N THR A 46 12.81 -3.83 15.23
CA THR A 46 12.88 -2.76 14.23
C THR A 46 12.34 -3.22 12.88
N ALA A 47 11.87 -2.27 12.09
CA ALA A 47 11.50 -2.47 10.70
C ALA A 47 12.23 -1.46 9.81
N THR A 48 12.82 -1.97 8.73
CA THR A 48 13.44 -1.16 7.69
C THR A 48 12.46 -0.99 6.54
N ILE A 49 12.26 0.26 6.13
CA ILE A 49 11.46 0.63 4.98
C ILE A 49 12.40 1.22 3.95
N ASN A 50 12.40 0.67 2.75
CA ASN A 50 13.23 1.15 1.66
C ASN A 50 12.34 1.64 0.51
N PHE A 51 12.36 2.93 0.26
CA PHE A 51 11.59 3.61 -0.78
C PHE A 51 12.29 3.63 -2.15
N SER A 52 13.57 3.22 -2.25
CA SER A 52 14.26 3.12 -3.55
C SER A 52 13.57 2.15 -4.53
N VAL A 53 12.75 1.23 -4.02
CA VAL A 53 11.92 0.35 -4.86
C VAL A 53 11.04 1.14 -5.85
N PHE A 54 10.60 2.34 -5.47
CA PHE A 54 9.75 3.20 -6.31
C PHE A 54 10.51 3.95 -7.42
N ASP A 55 11.83 3.77 -7.52
CA ASP A 55 12.60 4.21 -8.71
C ASP A 55 12.49 3.21 -9.87
N SER A 56 11.95 2.01 -9.63
CA SER A 56 11.74 1.00 -10.67
C SER A 56 10.70 1.46 -11.68
N GLU A 57 10.96 1.18 -12.97
CA GLU A 57 10.00 1.44 -14.06
C GLU A 57 8.65 0.75 -13.82
N SER A 58 8.64 -0.45 -13.23
CA SER A 58 7.42 -1.22 -12.93
C SER A 58 6.51 -0.57 -11.89
N LEU A 59 6.99 0.44 -11.15
CA LEU A 59 6.22 1.20 -10.16
C LEU A 59 6.04 2.67 -10.57
N ARG A 60 6.47 3.05 -11.78
CA ARG A 60 6.48 4.42 -12.25
C ARG A 60 5.29 4.72 -13.16
N PHE A 61 4.10 4.71 -12.59
CA PHE A 61 2.84 4.97 -13.30
C PHE A 61 2.65 6.44 -13.74
N MET A 62 3.49 7.35 -13.27
CA MET A 62 3.53 8.76 -13.66
C MET A 62 4.94 9.31 -13.48
N ASP A 63 5.28 10.40 -14.18
CA ASP A 63 6.58 11.06 -14.01
C ASP A 63 6.61 11.95 -12.76
N SER A 64 5.48 12.60 -12.44
CA SER A 64 5.33 13.41 -11.25
C SER A 64 3.86 13.58 -10.86
N ALA A 65 3.60 13.71 -9.56
CA ALA A 65 2.31 14.15 -9.03
C ALA A 65 2.35 15.64 -8.67
N VAL A 66 1.21 16.31 -8.74
CA VAL A 66 1.06 17.70 -8.30
C VAL A 66 0.38 17.72 -6.94
N ILE A 67 0.97 18.46 -5.99
CA ILE A 67 0.43 18.74 -4.66
C ILE A 67 -0.07 20.17 -4.65
N HIS A 68 -1.26 20.38 -4.09
CA HIS A 68 -1.80 21.71 -3.77
C HIS A 68 -1.92 21.84 -2.24
N TYR A 69 -1.05 22.63 -1.62
CA TYR A 69 -1.00 22.79 -0.17
C TYR A 69 -0.69 24.24 0.22
N ASN A 70 -1.53 24.85 1.08
CA ASN A 70 -1.38 26.24 1.57
C ASN A 70 -1.03 27.25 0.46
N ASP A 71 -1.80 27.25 -0.64
CA ASP A 71 -1.61 28.09 -1.84
C ASP A 71 -0.29 27.87 -2.61
N GLU A 72 0.50 26.85 -2.25
CA GLU A 72 1.65 26.40 -3.01
C GLU A 72 1.28 25.21 -3.90
N THR A 73 1.85 25.19 -5.10
CA THR A 73 1.77 24.06 -6.03
C THR A 73 3.15 23.49 -6.23
N LEU A 74 3.33 22.21 -5.87
CA LEU A 74 4.62 21.52 -5.90
C LEU A 74 4.50 20.25 -6.75
N SER A 75 5.48 20.03 -7.62
CA SER A 75 5.63 18.77 -8.34
C SER A 75 6.49 17.82 -7.52
N ILE A 76 6.05 16.58 -7.35
CA ILE A 76 6.73 15.56 -6.56
C ILE A 76 6.93 14.28 -7.36
N SER A 77 7.99 13.55 -7.04
CA SER A 77 8.26 12.24 -7.64
C SER A 77 7.28 11.16 -7.16
N PRO A 78 7.10 10.05 -7.89
CA PRO A 78 6.36 8.89 -7.42
C PRO A 78 6.89 8.32 -6.10
N LYS A 79 8.21 8.34 -5.90
CA LYS A 79 8.82 7.94 -4.63
C LYS A 79 8.37 8.83 -3.47
N THR A 80 8.37 10.14 -3.67
CA THR A 80 7.88 11.11 -2.68
C THR A 80 6.40 10.88 -2.40
N LEU A 81 5.58 10.62 -3.44
CA LEU A 81 4.17 10.26 -3.28
C LEU A 81 4.02 9.01 -2.41
N ALA A 82 4.82 7.96 -2.66
CA ALA A 82 4.78 6.73 -1.86
C ALA A 82 5.11 6.98 -0.39
N LYS A 83 6.10 7.85 -0.09
CA LYS A 83 6.42 8.27 1.29
C LYS A 83 5.23 8.98 1.94
N ILE A 84 4.57 9.90 1.23
CA ILE A 84 3.36 10.60 1.70
C ILE A 84 2.23 9.63 1.99
N LEU A 85 1.95 8.70 1.08
CA LEU A 85 0.92 7.67 1.27
C LEU A 85 1.25 6.75 2.45
N PHE A 86 2.51 6.36 2.61
CA PHE A 86 2.95 5.51 3.71
C PHE A 86 2.72 6.19 5.07
N VAL A 87 3.16 7.44 5.23
CA VAL A 87 2.91 8.25 6.43
C VAL A 87 1.41 8.42 6.66
N GLY A 88 0.63 8.63 5.59
CA GLY A 88 -0.83 8.68 5.65
C GLY A 88 -1.47 7.41 6.21
N ILE A 89 -0.99 6.24 5.79
CA ILE A 89 -1.48 4.94 6.28
C ILE A 89 -1.07 4.70 7.73
N GLN A 90 0.20 4.97 8.09
CA GLN A 90 0.74 4.71 9.43
C GLN A 90 0.44 5.78 10.47
N SER A 91 -0.04 6.95 10.05
CA SER A 91 -0.42 8.03 10.97
C SER A 91 -1.40 7.51 12.03
N LYS A 92 -1.02 7.64 13.31
CA LYS A 92 -1.79 7.21 14.49
C LYS A 92 -2.01 5.69 14.58
N VAL A 93 -1.18 4.89 13.90
CA VAL A 93 -1.16 3.43 14.01
C VAL A 93 0.07 3.03 14.81
N VAL A 94 -0.07 2.02 15.67
CA VAL A 94 1.08 1.44 16.37
C VAL A 94 1.94 0.67 15.36
N ASN A 95 3.24 0.95 15.36
CA ASN A 95 4.21 0.25 14.52
C ASN A 95 4.29 -1.23 14.89
N ASN A 96 3.56 -2.05 14.15
CA ASN A 96 3.72 -3.50 14.17
C ASN A 96 4.19 -3.96 12.78
N ARG A 97 4.93 -5.08 12.76
CA ARG A 97 5.61 -5.55 11.55
C ARG A 97 4.63 -5.80 10.40
N SER A 98 3.50 -6.46 10.65
CA SER A 98 2.52 -6.77 9.61
C SER A 98 1.86 -5.50 9.06
N GLY A 99 1.53 -4.52 9.90
CA GLY A 99 0.99 -3.24 9.48
C GLY A 99 1.94 -2.45 8.59
N ILE A 100 3.24 -2.40 8.92
CA ILE A 100 4.27 -1.74 8.10
C ILE A 100 4.40 -2.42 6.74
N ILE A 101 4.53 -3.75 6.73
CA ILE A 101 4.64 -4.54 5.50
C ILE A 101 3.38 -4.37 4.65
N GLY A 102 2.20 -4.44 5.27
CA GLY A 102 0.91 -4.30 4.59
C GLY A 102 0.73 -2.92 3.95
N ALA A 103 1.12 -1.84 4.64
CA ALA A 103 1.05 -0.50 4.09
C ALA A 103 1.94 -0.33 2.86
N MET A 104 3.22 -0.74 2.95
CA MET A 104 4.14 -0.70 1.82
C MET A 104 3.64 -1.55 0.65
N HIS A 105 3.16 -2.75 0.94
CA HIS A 105 2.62 -3.65 -0.06
C HIS A 105 1.42 -3.03 -0.79
N SER A 106 0.46 -2.44 -0.09
CA SER A 106 -0.71 -1.79 -0.72
C SER A 106 -0.31 -0.65 -1.66
N ILE A 107 0.70 0.15 -1.29
CA ILE A 107 1.19 1.24 -2.15
C ILE A 107 1.88 0.66 -3.39
N LYS A 108 2.75 -0.35 -3.24
CA LYS A 108 3.41 -1.02 -4.37
C LYS A 108 2.40 -1.63 -5.35
N MET A 109 1.40 -2.34 -4.84
CA MET A 109 0.37 -2.96 -5.68
C MET A 109 -0.44 -1.93 -6.46
N LEU A 110 -0.79 -0.80 -5.83
CA LEU A 110 -1.48 0.30 -6.51
C LEU A 110 -0.62 0.87 -7.64
N PHE A 111 0.64 1.20 -7.34
CA PHE A 111 1.55 1.79 -8.33
C PHE A 111 1.83 0.84 -9.49
N TYR A 112 2.05 -0.44 -9.19
CA TYR A 112 2.25 -1.47 -10.20
C TYR A 112 1.02 -1.61 -11.11
N TYR A 113 -0.17 -1.74 -10.51
CA TYR A 113 -1.41 -1.88 -11.27
C TYR A 113 -1.66 -0.70 -12.22
N LEU A 114 -1.44 0.52 -11.73
CA LEU A 114 -1.56 1.73 -12.54
C LEU A 114 -0.52 1.79 -13.66
N THR A 115 0.71 1.36 -13.39
CA THR A 115 1.79 1.28 -14.38
C THR A 115 1.41 0.31 -15.51
N GLU A 116 0.99 -0.91 -15.17
CA GLU A 116 0.58 -1.94 -16.14
C GLU A 116 -0.61 -1.49 -17.00
N LYS A 117 -1.52 -0.70 -16.41
CA LYS A 117 -2.67 -0.13 -17.12
C LYS A 117 -2.31 1.11 -17.95
N SER A 118 -1.09 1.63 -17.82
CA SER A 118 -0.71 2.94 -18.36
C SER A 118 -1.72 4.03 -17.97
N SER A 119 -2.22 3.95 -16.73
CA SER A 119 -3.20 4.87 -16.16
C SER A 119 -2.59 5.65 -15.01
N HIS A 120 -2.99 6.90 -14.86
CA HIS A 120 -2.59 7.72 -13.73
C HIS A 120 -3.54 7.57 -12.54
N MET A 121 -4.77 7.10 -12.77
CA MET A 121 -5.83 7.07 -11.76
C MET A 121 -6.52 5.71 -11.73
N LEU A 122 -6.81 5.21 -10.54
CA LEU A 122 -7.68 4.07 -10.35
C LEU A 122 -9.14 4.53 -10.45
N GLU A 123 -9.76 4.33 -11.61
CA GLU A 123 -11.15 4.70 -11.87
C GLU A 123 -12.14 3.83 -11.06
N ALA A 124 -13.32 4.38 -10.76
CA ALA A 124 -14.35 3.67 -9.98
C ALA A 124 -14.74 2.31 -10.58
N ASN A 125 -14.80 2.21 -11.92
CA ASN A 125 -15.09 0.98 -12.66
C ASN A 125 -13.93 -0.05 -12.61
N GLU A 126 -12.70 0.37 -12.29
CA GLU A 126 -11.51 -0.48 -12.22
C GLU A 126 -11.21 -1.00 -10.82
N ILE A 127 -11.80 -0.40 -9.77
CA ILE A 127 -11.53 -0.77 -8.37
C ILE A 127 -11.72 -2.27 -8.15
N LYS A 128 -12.78 -2.89 -8.70
CA LYS A 128 -12.99 -4.33 -8.57
C LYS A 128 -11.85 -5.15 -9.18
N SER A 129 -11.42 -4.78 -10.39
CA SER A 129 -10.32 -5.45 -11.08
C SER A 129 -9.00 -5.29 -10.32
N PHE A 130 -8.76 -4.11 -9.74
CA PHE A 130 -7.63 -3.89 -8.84
C PHE A 130 -7.71 -4.77 -7.59
N LEU A 131 -8.87 -4.92 -6.96
CA LEU A 131 -9.05 -5.79 -5.79
C LEU A 131 -8.82 -7.26 -6.13
N CYS A 132 -9.33 -7.74 -7.28
CA CYS A 132 -9.02 -9.09 -7.79
C CYS A 132 -7.51 -9.29 -8.00
N PHE A 133 -6.86 -8.32 -8.63
CA PHE A 133 -5.41 -8.31 -8.83
C PHE A 133 -4.65 -8.36 -7.50
N TYR A 134 -5.06 -7.54 -6.52
CA TYR A 134 -4.45 -7.48 -5.19
C TYR A 134 -4.55 -8.80 -4.43
N LEU A 135 -5.67 -9.52 -4.54
CA LEU A 135 -5.88 -10.78 -3.83
C LEU A 135 -4.93 -11.90 -4.29
N LEU A 136 -4.63 -11.96 -5.60
CA LEU A 136 -3.86 -13.07 -6.18
C LEU A 136 -2.42 -12.73 -6.52
N ASN A 137 -1.91 -11.57 -6.10
CA ASN A 137 -0.55 -11.17 -6.40
C ASN A 137 0.16 -10.62 -5.16
N ASP A 138 1.47 -10.81 -5.14
CA ASP A 138 2.40 -10.22 -4.21
C ASP A 138 3.54 -9.52 -4.94
N MET A 139 4.36 -8.80 -4.18
CA MET A 139 5.51 -8.06 -4.71
C MET A 139 6.76 -8.36 -3.91
N GLU A 140 7.74 -9.00 -4.55
CA GLU A 140 9.09 -9.20 -4.02
C GLU A 140 10.00 -8.11 -4.63
N GLY A 141 10.37 -7.12 -3.82
CA GLY A 141 10.95 -5.89 -4.35
C GLY A 141 9.99 -5.21 -5.35
N PRO A 142 10.44 -4.92 -6.59
CA PRO A 142 9.63 -4.37 -7.69
C PRO A 142 9.02 -5.44 -8.62
N GLU A 143 9.24 -6.73 -8.34
CA GLU A 143 8.77 -7.84 -9.18
C GLU A 143 7.43 -8.39 -8.68
N LEU A 144 6.52 -8.63 -9.63
CA LEU A 144 5.22 -9.23 -9.36
C LEU A 144 5.33 -10.74 -9.22
N LYS A 145 4.64 -11.29 -8.24
CA LYS A 145 4.56 -12.73 -8.00
C LYS A 145 3.11 -13.16 -7.83
N ALA A 146 2.66 -14.12 -8.63
CA ALA A 146 1.36 -14.73 -8.44
C ALA A 146 1.32 -15.54 -7.12
N LEU A 147 0.20 -15.43 -6.40
CA LEU A 147 -0.07 -16.18 -5.18
C LEU A 147 -0.98 -17.37 -5.48
N ILE A 148 -0.71 -18.48 -4.80
CA ILE A 148 -1.64 -19.63 -4.75
C ILE A 148 -2.83 -19.29 -3.83
N SER A 149 -2.59 -18.50 -2.79
CA SER A 149 -3.58 -18.08 -1.80
C SER A 149 -3.33 -16.65 -1.35
N PRO A 150 -4.39 -15.86 -1.10
CA PRO A 150 -4.25 -14.51 -0.61
C PRO A 150 -3.61 -14.49 0.79
N HIS A 151 -2.95 -13.37 1.11
CA HIS A 151 -2.50 -13.11 2.48
C HIS A 151 -3.69 -12.93 3.43
N SER A 152 -3.46 -13.03 4.74
CA SER A 152 -4.52 -12.73 5.72
C SER A 152 -4.95 -11.26 5.62
N TYR A 153 -6.27 -11.01 5.59
CA TYR A 153 -6.83 -9.66 5.59
C TYR A 153 -6.42 -8.85 6.83
N VAL A 154 -6.30 -9.50 8.00
CA VAL A 154 -5.86 -8.85 9.25
C VAL A 154 -4.49 -8.21 9.10
N ASN A 155 -3.58 -8.87 8.38
CA ASN A 155 -2.22 -8.38 8.13
C ASN A 155 -2.15 -7.43 6.93
N ARG A 156 -3.10 -7.52 5.99
CA ARG A 156 -3.15 -6.70 4.77
C ARG A 156 -4.54 -6.09 4.54
N PRO A 157 -5.01 -5.17 5.42
CA PRO A 157 -6.36 -4.65 5.39
C PRO A 157 -6.53 -3.59 4.28
N ILE A 158 -6.54 -4.03 3.02
CA ILE A 158 -6.47 -3.17 1.83
C ILE A 158 -7.56 -2.11 1.79
N LEU A 159 -8.79 -2.40 2.23
CA LEU A 159 -9.85 -1.39 2.20
C LEU A 159 -9.57 -0.25 3.18
N THR A 160 -9.00 -0.56 4.35
CA THR A 160 -8.53 0.46 5.30
C THR A 160 -7.40 1.29 4.70
N HIS A 161 -6.46 0.64 4.00
CA HIS A 161 -5.35 1.34 3.35
C HIS A 161 -5.85 2.26 2.22
N LEU A 162 -6.74 1.79 1.35
CA LEU A 162 -7.35 2.61 0.29
C LEU A 162 -8.07 3.84 0.85
N ARG A 163 -8.83 3.69 1.94
CA ARG A 163 -9.48 4.82 2.62
C ARG A 163 -8.48 5.84 3.15
N LYS A 164 -7.38 5.38 3.76
CA LYS A 164 -6.31 6.26 4.25
C LYS A 164 -5.55 6.91 3.10
N ILE A 165 -5.29 6.19 2.01
CA ILE A 165 -4.70 6.74 0.79
C ILE A 165 -5.59 7.86 0.25
N LYS A 166 -6.89 7.62 0.06
CA LYS A 166 -7.85 8.63 -0.39
C LYS A 166 -7.87 9.87 0.51
N SER A 167 -7.96 9.67 1.82
CA SER A 167 -7.93 10.78 2.79
C SER A 167 -6.61 11.56 2.75
N THR A 168 -5.49 10.87 2.49
CA THR A 168 -4.16 11.49 2.39
C THR A 168 -4.04 12.30 1.11
N LEU A 169 -4.42 11.73 -0.04
CA LEU A 169 -4.46 12.44 -1.32
C LEU A 169 -5.29 13.72 -1.21
N TYR A 170 -6.50 13.63 -0.65
CA TYR A 170 -7.37 14.78 -0.42
C TYR A 170 -6.72 15.85 0.48
N ARG A 171 -6.07 15.44 1.57
CA ARG A 171 -5.40 16.37 2.50
C ARG A 171 -4.30 17.20 1.83
N TYR A 172 -3.61 16.61 0.86
CA TYR A 172 -2.50 17.25 0.15
C TYR A 172 -2.93 17.80 -1.22
N GLY A 173 -4.23 17.83 -1.52
CA GLY A 173 -4.73 18.30 -2.81
C GLY A 173 -4.14 17.54 -3.99
N ILE A 174 -3.82 16.25 -3.82
CA ILE A 174 -3.29 15.41 -4.89
C ILE A 174 -4.47 14.82 -5.65
N GLU A 175 -4.74 15.39 -6.81
CA GLU A 175 -5.75 14.90 -7.74
C GLU A 175 -5.18 13.70 -8.54
N ALA A 176 -6.08 12.86 -9.07
CA ALA A 176 -5.77 11.83 -10.07
C ALA A 176 -4.93 10.60 -9.63
N VAL A 177 -5.18 10.00 -8.45
CA VAL A 177 -4.60 8.68 -8.11
C VAL A 177 -5.66 7.61 -7.82
N ILE A 178 -6.73 7.97 -7.09
CA ILE A 178 -7.88 7.08 -6.85
C ILE A 178 -9.15 7.92 -6.99
N ASP A 179 -10.08 7.42 -7.81
CA ASP A 179 -11.38 8.06 -8.03
C ASP A 179 -12.29 8.00 -6.78
N THR A 180 -13.27 8.89 -6.74
CA THR A 180 -14.22 8.99 -5.64
C THR A 180 -15.25 7.86 -5.66
N LEU A 181 -15.06 6.86 -4.81
CA LEU A 181 -16.07 5.84 -4.51
C LEU A 181 -16.58 5.97 -3.05
N PRO A 182 -17.88 5.79 -2.77
CA PRO A 182 -18.41 5.64 -1.41
C PRO A 182 -17.86 4.41 -0.69
N ASP A 183 -17.64 4.52 0.63
CA ASP A 183 -17.07 3.43 1.44
C ASP A 183 -17.94 2.16 1.47
N SER A 184 -19.26 2.33 1.37
CA SER A 184 -20.22 1.22 1.30
C SER A 184 -20.03 0.40 0.03
N GLU A 185 -19.77 1.08 -1.08
CA GLU A 185 -19.57 0.44 -2.38
C GLU A 185 -18.23 -0.30 -2.41
N LEU A 186 -17.20 0.22 -1.73
CA LEU A 186 -15.89 -0.44 -1.65
C LEU A 186 -15.97 -1.83 -1.00
N ASN A 187 -16.79 -1.99 0.06
CA ASN A 187 -17.01 -3.29 0.69
C ASN A 187 -17.76 -4.26 -0.24
N THR A 188 -18.75 -3.77 -0.99
CA THR A 188 -19.47 -4.59 -1.98
C THR A 188 -18.54 -5.07 -3.09
N LEU A 189 -17.68 -4.20 -3.61
CA LEU A 189 -16.70 -4.56 -4.64
C LEU A 189 -15.68 -5.58 -4.11
N MET A 190 -15.24 -5.44 -2.85
CA MET A 190 -14.37 -6.42 -2.21
C MET A 190 -15.06 -7.78 -2.04
N ASN A 191 -16.34 -7.80 -1.63
CA ASN A 191 -17.09 -9.05 -1.54
C ASN A 191 -17.19 -9.75 -2.89
N SER A 192 -17.52 -9.01 -3.95
CA SER A 192 -17.51 -9.57 -5.30
C SER A 192 -16.12 -10.06 -5.73
N ALA A 193 -15.04 -9.36 -5.36
CA ALA A 193 -13.68 -9.81 -5.66
C ALA A 193 -13.34 -11.12 -4.92
N CYS A 194 -13.72 -11.25 -3.65
CA CYS A 194 -13.54 -12.50 -2.90
C CYS A 194 -14.36 -13.65 -3.51
N GLU A 195 -15.62 -13.43 -3.87
CA GLU A 195 -16.46 -14.45 -4.50
C GLU A 195 -15.87 -14.94 -5.83
N ILE A 196 -15.35 -14.03 -6.66
CA ILE A 196 -14.75 -14.36 -7.96
C ILE A 196 -13.40 -15.09 -7.79
N MET A 197 -12.53 -14.57 -6.92
CA MET A 197 -11.14 -15.03 -6.86
C MET A 197 -10.90 -16.16 -5.85
N LEU A 198 -11.72 -16.24 -4.81
CA LEU A 198 -11.49 -17.09 -3.63
C LEU A 198 -12.66 -18.04 -3.33
N ASP A 199 -13.78 -17.92 -4.04
CA ASP A 199 -15.01 -18.69 -3.79
C ASP A 199 -15.51 -18.59 -2.33
N MET A 200 -15.37 -17.41 -1.73
CA MET A 200 -15.82 -17.12 -0.37
C MET A 200 -16.29 -15.67 -0.22
N THR A 201 -17.09 -15.39 0.81
CA THR A 201 -17.50 -14.01 1.08
C THR A 201 -16.34 -13.20 1.65
N PHE A 202 -16.44 -11.86 1.57
CA PHE A 202 -15.46 -11.00 2.23
C PHE A 202 -15.44 -11.22 3.74
N ASN A 203 -16.60 -11.50 4.37
CA ASN A 203 -16.67 -11.79 5.80
C ASN A 203 -15.86 -13.05 6.15
N ASP A 204 -16.02 -14.13 5.38
CA ASP A 204 -15.27 -15.37 5.58
C ASP A 204 -13.75 -15.15 5.45
N TYR A 205 -13.34 -14.33 4.47
CA TYR A 205 -11.93 -13.97 4.30
C TYR A 205 -11.39 -13.15 5.48
N GLN A 206 -12.17 -12.21 6.03
CA GLN A 206 -11.78 -11.43 7.20
C GLN A 206 -11.62 -12.29 8.45
N GLU A 207 -12.49 -13.29 8.64
CA GLU A 207 -12.44 -14.23 9.76
C GLU A 207 -11.30 -15.27 9.64
N GLY A 208 -10.58 -15.28 8.51
CA GLY A 208 -9.45 -16.20 8.29
C GLY A 208 -9.89 -17.56 7.77
N SER A 209 -11.10 -17.67 7.21
CA SER A 209 -11.61 -18.91 6.60
C SER A 209 -10.74 -19.38 5.42
N SER A 210 -9.90 -18.50 4.85
CA SER A 210 -8.89 -18.91 3.86
C SER A 210 -7.89 -19.93 4.40
N PHE A 211 -7.57 -19.93 5.70
CA PHE A 211 -6.70 -20.95 6.29
C PHE A 211 -7.40 -22.29 6.51
N ASN A 212 -8.71 -22.28 6.78
CA ASN A 212 -9.50 -23.49 6.97
C ASN A 212 -9.88 -24.16 5.64
N TYR A 213 -10.23 -23.40 4.60
CA TYR A 213 -10.64 -23.97 3.32
C TYR A 213 -9.44 -24.42 2.46
N LEU A 214 -8.39 -23.59 2.33
CA LEU A 214 -7.21 -23.94 1.53
C LEU A 214 -6.32 -24.99 2.21
N GLY A 215 -6.22 -24.97 3.55
CA GLY A 215 -5.48 -26.01 4.29
C GLY A 215 -6.10 -27.40 4.14
N LEU A 216 -7.43 -27.49 4.05
CA LEU A 216 -8.13 -28.77 3.90
C LEU A 216 -8.19 -29.25 2.45
N ASP A 217 -8.51 -28.40 1.47
CA ASP A 217 -8.60 -28.85 0.07
C ASP A 217 -7.23 -28.98 -0.59
N VAL A 218 -6.30 -28.02 -0.40
CA VAL A 218 -4.92 -28.18 -0.90
C VAL A 218 -4.19 -29.27 -0.12
N GLY A 219 -4.45 -29.39 1.18
CA GLY A 219 -3.94 -30.49 1.99
C GLY A 219 -4.43 -31.85 1.49
N LYS A 220 -5.71 -31.97 1.12
CA LYS A 220 -6.28 -33.19 0.54
C LYS A 220 -5.68 -33.49 -0.82
N HIS A 221 -5.57 -32.51 -1.72
CA HIS A 221 -4.92 -32.71 -3.02
C HIS A 221 -3.43 -33.06 -2.90
N TYR A 222 -2.72 -32.49 -1.93
CA TYR A 222 -1.34 -32.83 -1.64
C TYR A 222 -1.21 -34.25 -1.06
N VAL A 223 -2.08 -34.64 -0.12
CA VAL A 223 -2.13 -35.99 0.45
C VAL A 223 -2.49 -37.01 -0.62
N ASP A 224 -3.46 -36.74 -1.48
CA ASP A 224 -3.86 -37.61 -2.59
C ASP A 224 -2.73 -37.73 -3.62
N HIS A 225 -2.05 -36.63 -3.96
CA HIS A 225 -0.87 -36.65 -4.83
C HIS A 225 0.27 -37.47 -4.23
N CYS A 226 0.58 -37.28 -2.94
CA CYS A 226 1.59 -38.09 -2.25
C CYS A 226 1.18 -39.56 -2.20
N HIS A 227 -0.08 -39.88 -1.92
CA HIS A 227 -0.58 -41.25 -1.86
C HIS A 227 -0.45 -41.96 -3.22
N LEU A 228 -0.84 -41.31 -4.31
CA LEU A 228 -0.69 -41.83 -5.67
C LEU A 228 0.79 -42.03 -6.05
N PHE A 229 1.65 -41.07 -5.72
CA PHE A 229 3.09 -41.14 -6.02
C PHE A 229 3.80 -42.30 -5.30
N PHE A 230 3.40 -42.62 -4.07
CA PHE A 230 3.97 -43.71 -3.27
C PHE A 230 3.34 -45.09 -3.53
N GLU A 231 2.16 -45.17 -4.17
CA GLU A 231 1.57 -46.45 -4.61
C GLU A 231 2.07 -46.87 -6.01
N GLU A 232 2.61 -45.94 -6.80
CA GLU A 232 3.18 -46.23 -8.14
C GLU A 232 4.67 -46.64 -8.12
N HIS A 233 5.31 -46.77 -6.96
CA HIS A 233 6.70 -47.25 -6.77
C HIS A 233 6.79 -48.30 -5.65
#